data_AF-A0A094P7M8-F1
#
_entry.id   AF-A0A094P7M8-F1
#
_cell.length_a   1.000
_cell.length_b   1.000
_cell.length_c   1.000
_cell.angle_alpha   90.00
_cell.angle_beta   90.00
_cell.angle_gamma   90.00
#
_symmetry.space_group_name_H-M   'P 1'
#
loop_
_entity.id
_entity.type
_entity.pdbx_description
1 polymer ?
#
loop_
_entity_poly.entity_id
_entity_poly.type
_entity_poly.pdbx_seq_one_letter_code
_entity_poly.pdbx_strand_id
1 'polypeptide(L)'
;MPSEEALPAHIRQRGDLEAGDRALAYPSEPEPLEIAVYDNHAHLEFADGENPMDYREHLDRAEAVGVAGVVQVGTDVETSQWSVALAASEPRVLAAVSLHPNEALVSPASPEWLPSAKPA
;
A
#
# COMPACT_ATOMS: atom_id res chain seq x y z
N MET A 1 8.90 23.66 0.96
CA MET A 1 8.73 22.39 0.23
C MET A 1 9.50 21.36 1.03
N PRO A 2 8.87 20.28 1.54
CA PRO A 2 9.67 19.18 2.08
C PRO A 2 10.64 18.76 0.97
N SER A 3 11.90 18.56 1.32
CA SER A 3 12.98 18.18 0.42
C SER A 3 12.59 16.96 -0.42
N GLU A 4 12.98 16.96 -1.70
CA GLU A 4 12.83 15.85 -2.67
C GLU A 4 13.68 14.62 -2.26
N GLU A 5 13.45 14.09 -1.07
CA GLU A 5 13.94 12.77 -0.75
C GLU A 5 13.09 11.78 -1.55
N ALA A 6 13.73 11.00 -2.43
CA ALA A 6 13.04 10.06 -3.29
C ALA A 6 12.19 9.12 -2.42
N LEU A 7 10.90 8.99 -2.75
CA LEU A 7 9.98 8.12 -2.02
C LEU A 7 10.58 6.70 -1.97
N PRO A 8 10.72 6.09 -0.77
CA PRO A 8 11.23 4.73 -0.67
C PRO A 8 10.31 3.77 -1.43
N ALA A 9 10.90 2.81 -2.15
CA ALA A 9 10.15 1.83 -2.94
C ALA A 9 9.15 1.03 -2.09
N HIS A 10 9.57 0.67 -0.87
CA HIS A 10 8.76 -0.05 0.11
C HIS A 10 9.04 0.49 1.51
N ILE A 11 8.04 0.43 2.38
CA ILE A 11 8.15 0.74 3.81
C ILE A 11 7.73 -0.44 4.69
N ARG A 12 7.26 -1.54 4.08
CA ARG A 12 6.86 -2.77 4.76
C ARG A 12 7.42 -3.99 4.06
N GLN A 13 7.44 -5.12 4.77
CA GLN A 13 7.76 -6.42 4.21
C GLN A 13 6.66 -7.41 4.56
N ARG A 14 6.23 -8.24 3.60
CA ARG A 14 5.20 -9.25 3.81
C ARG A 14 5.83 -10.59 4.20
N GLY A 15 5.87 -10.89 5.50
CA GLY A 15 6.08 -12.24 6.08
C GLY A 15 7.51 -12.82 6.00
N ASP A 16 7.88 -13.59 7.02
CA ASP A 16 9.16 -14.33 7.10
C ASP A 16 9.16 -15.58 6.21
N LEU A 17 10.31 -15.83 5.57
CA LEU A 17 10.63 -16.94 4.65
C LEU A 17 10.43 -18.36 5.24
N GLU A 18 10.16 -18.48 6.55
CA GLU A 18 10.00 -19.75 7.29
C GLU A 18 8.60 -20.37 7.15
N ALA A 19 7.61 -19.64 6.63
CA ALA A 19 6.33 -20.22 6.22
C ALA A 19 6.51 -20.84 4.83
N GLY A 20 6.97 -22.09 4.78
CA GLY A 20 7.49 -22.83 3.61
C GLY A 20 6.58 -23.05 2.40
N ASP A 21 5.97 -21.99 1.88
CA ASP A 21 5.37 -21.92 0.55
C ASP A 21 5.16 -20.44 0.18
N ARG A 22 6.15 -19.80 -0.47
CA ARG A 22 5.98 -18.64 -1.36
C ARG A 22 7.30 -18.05 -1.86
N ALA A 23 7.99 -18.81 -2.70
CA ALA A 23 8.82 -18.22 -3.76
C ALA A 23 8.04 -18.34 -5.07
N LEU A 24 6.89 -17.68 -5.16
CA LEU A 24 6.12 -17.63 -6.40
C LEU A 24 6.66 -16.46 -7.21
N ALA A 25 7.51 -16.76 -8.20
CA ALA A 25 7.80 -15.80 -9.24
C ALA A 25 6.48 -15.25 -9.80
N TYR A 26 6.44 -13.94 -10.08
CA TYR A 26 5.27 -13.34 -10.72
C TYR A 26 4.92 -14.13 -11.99
N PRO A 27 3.63 -14.44 -12.22
CA PRO A 27 3.24 -15.09 -13.46
C PRO A 27 3.57 -14.20 -14.67
N SER A 28 3.60 -14.81 -15.85
CA SER A 28 3.60 -14.06 -17.11
C SER A 28 2.36 -13.18 -17.20
N GLU A 29 2.48 -12.06 -17.90
CA GLU A 29 1.37 -11.15 -18.11
C GLU A 29 0.21 -11.83 -18.87
N PRO A 30 -1.04 -11.64 -18.44
CA PRO A 30 -2.21 -12.08 -19.19
C PRO A 30 -2.43 -11.23 -20.46
N GLU A 31 -3.38 -11.65 -21.29
CA GLU A 31 -3.87 -10.81 -22.40
C GLU A 31 -4.52 -9.52 -21.85
N PRO A 32 -4.31 -8.35 -22.49
CA PRO A 32 -4.87 -7.09 -22.02
C PRO A 32 -6.41 -7.05 -22.02
N LEU A 33 -6.97 -6.28 -21.08
CA LEU A 33 -8.42 -6.03 -21.01
C LEU A 33 -8.90 -5.19 -22.20
N GLU A 34 -10.09 -5.49 -22.72
CA GLU A 34 -10.71 -4.75 -23.84
C GLU A 34 -11.07 -3.30 -23.46
N ILE A 35 -11.32 -3.06 -22.18
CA ILE A 35 -11.68 -1.75 -21.62
C ILE A 35 -10.76 -1.49 -20.44
N ALA A 36 -10.16 -0.31 -20.41
CA ALA A 36 -9.30 0.10 -19.32
C ALA A 36 -10.08 0.15 -17.98
N VAL A 37 -9.49 -0.39 -16.93
CA VAL A 37 -10.06 -0.42 -15.58
C VAL A 37 -9.12 0.22 -14.56
N TYR A 38 -9.65 0.58 -13.40
CA TYR A 38 -8.83 0.97 -12.25
C TYR A 38 -8.85 -0.16 -11.23
N ASP A 39 -7.68 -0.48 -10.66
CA ASP A 39 -7.61 -1.28 -9.46
C ASP A 39 -8.09 -0.42 -8.28
N ASN A 40 -9.18 -0.81 -7.65
CA ASN A 40 -9.80 -0.03 -6.60
C ASN A 40 -9.11 -0.20 -5.23
N HIS A 41 -8.15 -1.13 -5.10
CA HIS A 41 -7.50 -1.41 -3.83
C HIS A 41 -6.15 -2.10 -4.03
N ALA A 42 -5.06 -1.34 -3.91
CA ALA A 42 -3.69 -1.83 -3.98
C ALA A 42 -2.87 -1.51 -2.72
N HIS A 43 -1.82 -2.30 -2.50
CA HIS A 43 -0.82 -2.12 -1.45
C HIS A 43 0.60 -2.28 -2.04
N LEU A 44 1.12 -1.21 -2.63
CA LEU A 44 2.45 -1.15 -3.26
C LEU A 44 3.59 -0.88 -2.25
N GLU A 45 3.25 -0.56 -0.99
CA GLU A 45 4.20 -0.22 0.06
C GLU A 45 4.94 -1.43 0.65
N PHE A 46 4.53 -2.65 0.28
CA PHE A 46 5.13 -3.90 0.73
C PHE A 46 6.19 -4.41 -0.25
N ALA A 47 7.37 -4.72 0.27
CA ALA A 47 8.27 -5.69 -0.34
C ALA A 47 7.68 -7.09 -0.17
N ASP A 48 7.45 -7.80 -1.28
CA ASP A 48 6.86 -9.14 -1.28
C ASP A 48 7.87 -10.18 -1.80
N GLY A 49 8.06 -11.26 -1.04
CA GLY A 49 8.96 -12.36 -1.39
C GLY A 49 10.44 -11.98 -1.51
N GLU A 50 11.18 -12.76 -2.30
CA GLU A 50 12.63 -12.64 -2.48
C GLU A 50 13.05 -11.60 -3.55
N ASN A 51 12.12 -11.21 -4.43
CA ASN A 51 12.37 -10.26 -5.52
C ASN A 51 11.32 -9.13 -5.48
N PRO A 52 11.42 -8.22 -4.50
CA PRO A 52 10.49 -7.11 -4.40
C PRO A 52 10.64 -6.16 -5.60
N MET A 53 9.51 -5.71 -6.12
CA MET A 53 9.40 -4.92 -7.34
C MET A 53 9.04 -3.47 -7.01
N ASP A 54 9.75 -2.50 -7.60
CA ASP A 54 9.43 -1.08 -7.39
C ASP A 54 7.99 -0.78 -7.87
N TYR A 55 7.31 0.13 -7.17
CA TYR A 55 5.93 0.49 -7.51
C TYR A 55 5.77 0.92 -8.98
N ARG A 56 6.80 1.51 -9.60
CA ARG A 56 6.76 1.89 -11.02
C ARG A 56 6.65 0.67 -11.92
N GLU A 57 7.43 -0.37 -11.64
CA GLU A 57 7.39 -1.61 -12.43
C GLU A 57 6.04 -2.32 -12.23
N HIS A 58 5.47 -2.29 -11.02
CA HIS A 58 4.10 -2.78 -10.80
C HIS A 58 3.08 -2.04 -11.68
N LEU A 59 3.15 -0.71 -11.74
CA LEU A 59 2.22 0.11 -12.52
C LEU A 59 2.41 -0.06 -14.02
N ASP A 60 3.65 -0.16 -14.49
CA ASP A 60 3.96 -0.37 -15.91
C ASP A 60 3.41 -1.72 -16.40
N ARG A 61 3.57 -2.78 -15.59
CA ARG A 61 3.01 -4.11 -15.90
C ARG A 61 1.49 -4.13 -15.83
N ALA A 62 0.89 -3.39 -14.89
CA ALA A 62 -0.56 -3.26 -14.77
C ALA A 62 -1.16 -2.52 -15.98
N GLU A 63 -0.53 -1.43 -16.41
CA GLU A 63 -0.93 -0.64 -17.58
C GLU A 63 -0.83 -1.46 -18.87
N ALA A 64 0.22 -2.27 -19.02
CA ALA A 64 0.41 -3.15 -20.18
C ALA A 64 -0.76 -4.13 -20.40
N VAL A 65 -1.51 -4.47 -19.35
CA VAL A 65 -2.66 -5.38 -19.40
C VAL A 65 -4.01 -4.67 -19.22
N GLY A 66 -4.04 -3.35 -19.29
CA GLY A 66 -5.27 -2.54 -19.29
C GLY A 66 -5.74 -2.03 -17.93
N VAL A 67 -4.90 -2.07 -16.88
CA VAL A 67 -5.17 -1.38 -15.62
C VAL A 67 -4.59 0.03 -15.69
N ALA A 68 -5.44 1.03 -15.91
CA ALA A 68 -5.04 2.42 -16.15
C ALA A 68 -4.51 3.16 -14.90
N GLY A 69 -4.75 2.60 -13.71
CA GLY A 69 -4.33 3.18 -12.45
C GLY A 69 -4.85 2.43 -11.25
N VAL A 70 -4.43 2.85 -10.07
CA VAL A 70 -4.74 2.16 -8.81
C VAL A 70 -5.16 3.13 -7.71
N VAL A 71 -5.93 2.63 -6.74
CA VAL A 71 -6.13 3.29 -5.44
C VAL A 71 -5.21 2.62 -4.43
N GLN A 72 -4.15 3.31 -4.04
CA GLN A 72 -3.19 2.89 -3.01
C GLN A 72 -3.75 3.17 -1.62
N VAL A 73 -3.83 2.14 -0.77
CA VAL A 73 -4.53 2.22 0.52
C VAL A 73 -3.56 2.31 1.70
N GLY A 74 -3.57 3.46 2.38
CA GLY A 74 -2.96 3.62 3.69
C GLY A 74 -3.90 3.17 4.82
N THR A 75 -3.39 2.37 5.75
CA THR A 75 -4.15 1.79 6.88
C THR A 75 -3.74 2.34 8.24
N ASP A 76 -2.70 3.17 8.29
CA ASP A 76 -2.24 3.92 9.45
C ASP A 76 -1.58 5.23 9.00
N VAL A 77 -1.02 5.99 9.93
CA VAL A 77 -0.40 7.30 9.65
C VAL A 77 0.78 7.17 8.68
N GLU A 78 1.68 6.21 8.91
CA GLU A 78 2.90 6.05 8.12
C GLU A 78 2.56 5.63 6.68
N THR A 79 1.73 4.60 6.52
CA THR A 79 1.31 4.13 5.18
C THR A 79 0.46 5.16 4.44
N SER A 80 -0.36 5.93 5.15
CA SER A 80 -1.15 7.01 4.56
C SER A 80 -0.25 8.14 4.04
N GLN A 81 0.80 8.52 4.78
CA GLN A 81 1.76 9.52 4.33
C GLN A 81 2.52 9.05 3.09
N TRP A 82 2.97 7.79 3.08
CA TRP A 82 3.62 7.19 1.92
C TRP A 82 2.69 7.18 0.70
N SER A 83 1.43 6.78 0.88
CA SER A 83 0.43 6.71 -0.18
C SER A 83 0.13 8.09 -0.79
N VAL A 84 0.02 9.12 0.05
CA VAL A 84 -0.16 10.50 -0.41
C VAL A 84 1.05 11.01 -1.18
N ALA A 85 2.26 10.72 -0.70
CA ALA A 85 3.49 11.11 -1.39
C ALA A 85 3.62 10.39 -2.74
N LEU A 86 3.24 9.12 -2.83
CA LEU A 86 3.17 8.38 -4.10
C LEU A 86 2.21 9.04 -5.07
N ALA A 87 0.95 9.25 -4.67
CA ALA A 87 -0.08 9.87 -5.52
C ALA A 87 0.28 11.30 -5.96
N ALA A 88 1.08 12.03 -5.17
CA ALA A 88 1.57 13.35 -5.57
C ALA A 88 2.63 13.29 -6.69
N SER A 89 3.32 12.16 -6.85
CA SER A 89 4.41 11.97 -7.81
C SER A 89 4.06 11.10 -9.02
N GLU A 90 3.02 10.26 -8.91
CA GLU A 90 2.65 9.26 -9.92
C GLU A 90 1.17 9.46 -10.33
N PRO A 91 0.91 9.99 -11.55
CA PRO A 91 -0.45 10.30 -12.02
C PRO A 91 -1.41 9.12 -12.10
N ARG A 92 -0.89 7.89 -12.18
CA ARG A 92 -1.68 6.65 -12.22
C ARG A 92 -2.21 6.23 -10.84
N VAL A 93 -1.85 6.93 -9.76
CA VAL A 93 -2.18 6.55 -8.38
C VAL A 93 -3.10 7.57 -7.72
N LEU A 94 -4.19 7.07 -7.12
CA LEU A 94 -4.97 7.78 -6.12
C LEU A 94 -4.64 7.24 -4.72
N ALA A 95 -4.70 8.07 -3.69
CA ALA A 95 -4.46 7.65 -2.31
C ALA A 95 -5.76 7.57 -1.50
N ALA A 96 -5.96 6.45 -0.81
CA ALA A 96 -6.91 6.34 0.29
C ALA A 96 -6.16 6.48 1.62
N VAL A 97 -6.69 7.34 2.50
CA VAL A 97 -6.14 7.59 3.84
C VAL A 97 -7.13 7.07 4.88
N SER A 98 -6.67 6.15 5.74
CA SER A 98 -7.52 5.56 6.76
C SER A 98 -6.73 5.13 7.99
N LEU A 99 -7.44 4.88 9.08
CA LEU A 99 -6.94 4.13 10.23
C LEU A 99 -7.72 2.82 10.27
N HIS A 100 -7.04 1.70 10.04
CA HIS A 100 -7.65 0.38 10.13
C HIS A 100 -8.07 0.12 11.59
N PRO A 101 -9.21 -0.55 11.86
CA PRO A 101 -9.69 -0.78 13.23
C PRO A 101 -8.68 -1.45 14.16
N ASN A 102 -7.80 -2.30 13.61
CA ASN A 102 -6.71 -2.94 14.38
C ASN A 102 -5.62 -1.93 14.83
N GLU A 103 -5.43 -0.85 14.08
CA GLU A 103 -4.45 0.20 14.38
C GLU A 103 -5.06 1.33 15.24
N ALA A 104 -6.39 1.46 15.26
CA ALA A 104 -7.10 2.54 15.95
C ALA A 104 -6.91 2.56 17.48
N LEU A 105 -6.52 1.44 18.08
CA LEU A 105 -6.27 1.32 19.53
C LEU A 105 -4.79 1.53 19.93
N VAL A 106 -3.88 1.66 18.96
CA VAL A 106 -2.45 1.92 19.22
C VAL A 106 -2.21 3.42 19.32
N SER A 107 -2.92 4.08 20.25
CA SER A 107 -2.67 5.47 20.62
C SER A 107 -2.13 5.52 22.05
N PRO A 108 -0.95 6.14 22.32
CA PRO A 108 -0.48 6.36 23.68
C PRO A 108 -1.36 7.36 24.44
N ALA A 109 -2.22 8.10 23.74
CA ALA A 109 -3.26 8.89 24.35
C ALA A 109 -4.53 8.04 24.37
N SER A 110 -4.87 7.50 25.55
CA SER A 110 -6.28 7.34 25.89
C SER A 110 -6.93 8.71 25.68
N PRO A 111 -7.86 8.87 24.72
CA PRO A 111 -8.45 10.17 24.51
C PRO A 111 -9.20 10.62 25.77
N GLU A 112 -9.08 11.90 26.12
CA GLU A 112 -9.82 12.56 27.22
C GLU A 112 -11.34 12.26 27.18
N TRP A 113 -11.88 11.97 26.00
CA TRP A 113 -13.29 11.69 25.78
C TRP A 113 -13.71 10.24 26.02
N LEU A 114 -12.80 9.29 26.26
CA LEU A 114 -13.19 7.95 26.68
C LEU A 114 -13.76 8.01 28.10
N PRO A 115 -15.03 7.62 28.33
CA PRO A 115 -15.56 7.58 29.68
C PRO A 115 -14.72 6.62 30.51
N SER A 116 -14.32 7.05 31.71
CA SER A 116 -13.57 6.23 32.66
C SER A 116 -14.24 4.87 32.78
N ALA A 117 -13.53 3.80 32.43
CA ALA A 117 -14.05 2.45 32.61
C ALA A 117 -14.42 2.29 34.10
N LYS A 118 -15.71 2.09 34.39
CA LYS A 118 -16.14 1.80 35.75
C LYS A 118 -15.48 0.48 36.17
N PRO A 119 -14.81 0.42 37.34
CA PRO A 119 -14.29 -0.85 37.84
C PRO A 119 -15.47 -1.81 38.07
N ALA A 120 -15.21 -3.08 37.77
CA ALA A 120 -16.13 -4.20 38.00
C ALA A 120 -16.41 -4.41 39.50
#